data_AF-A0AAD0AN65-F1
#
_entry.id   AF-A0AAD0AN65-F1
#
_cell.length_a   1.000
_cell.length_b   1.000
_cell.length_c   1.000
_cell.angle_alpha   90.00
_cell.angle_beta   90.00
_cell.angle_gamma   90.00
#
_symmetry.space_group_name_H-M   'P 1'
#
loop_
_entity.id
_entity.type
_entity.pdbx_description
1 polymer ?
#
loop_
_entity_poly.entity_id
_entity_poly.type
_entity_poly.pdbx_seq_one_letter_code
_entity_poly.pdbx_strand_id
1 'polypeptide(L)' 'MGMILNVHDQVDKVINEIERNYSKGLTFTLNELSAVQVVEDMSNFSTFLNMCRSQISNRRVASYVTGSGINAKFRKN' A
#
# COMPACT_ATOMS: atom_id res chain seq x y z
N MET A 1 -6.54 20.51 -4.96
CA MET A 1 -6.47 19.07 -4.66
C MET A 1 -7.86 18.55 -4.30
N GLY A 2 -8.24 17.40 -4.85
CA GLY A 2 -9.42 16.66 -4.39
C GLY A 2 -9.15 15.98 -3.04
N MET A 3 -10.20 15.42 -2.44
CA MET A 3 -10.13 14.62 -1.22
C MET A 3 -10.69 13.23 -1.50
N ILE A 4 -10.05 12.20 -0.94
CA ILE A 4 -10.61 10.85 -0.95
C ILE A 4 -11.87 10.87 -0.07
N LEU A 5 -13.05 10.74 -0.70
CA LEU A 5 -14.34 10.78 0.01
C LEU A 5 -14.59 9.53 0.86
N ASN A 6 -14.35 8.34 0.28
CA ASN A 6 -14.44 7.06 0.98
C ASN A 6 -13.06 6.44 1.15
N VAL A 7 -12.33 6.86 2.18
CA VAL A 7 -10.96 6.35 2.43
C VAL A 7 -10.97 4.85 2.68
N HIS A 8 -11.97 4.34 3.42
CA HIS A 8 -12.10 2.91 3.72
C HIS A 8 -12.23 2.05 2.44
N ASP A 9 -13.11 2.44 1.51
CA ASP A 9 -13.28 1.71 0.24
C ASP A 9 -11.99 1.69 -0.60
N GLN A 10 -11.23 2.79 -0.60
CA GLN A 10 -9.94 2.82 -1.31
C GLN A 10 -8.89 1.94 -0.63
N VAL A 11 -8.87 1.90 0.70
CA VAL A 11 -7.99 0.98 1.45
C VAL A 11 -8.35 -0.46 1.12
N ASP A 12 -9.63 -0.82 1.07
CA ASP A 12 -10.05 -2.18 0.72
C ASP A 12 -9.63 -2.56 -0.72
N LYS A 13 -9.67 -1.62 -1.68
CA LYS A 13 -9.14 -1.87 -3.02
C LYS A 13 -7.64 -2.17 -3.01
N VAL A 14 -6.85 -1.43 -2.23
CA VAL A 14 -5.41 -1.69 -2.05
C VAL A 14 -5.19 -3.08 -1.48
N ILE A 15 -5.92 -3.46 -0.43
CA ILE A 15 -5.80 -4.80 0.17
C ILE A 15 -6.18 -5.89 -0.84
N ASN A 16 -7.27 -5.71 -1.58
CA ASN A 16 -7.71 -6.67 -2.60
C ASN A 16 -6.71 -6.77 -3.78
N GLU A 17 -6.00 -5.70 -4.12
CA GLU A 17 -4.91 -5.72 -5.10
C GLU A 17 -3.72 -6.52 -4.56
N ILE A 18 -3.36 -6.28 -3.28
CA ILE A 18 -2.28 -7.01 -2.61
C ILE A 18 -2.60 -8.50 -2.54
N GLU A 19 -3.79 -8.88 -2.06
CA GLU A 19 -4.22 -10.28 -1.93
C GLU A 19 -4.26 -11.03 -3.28
N ARG A 20 -4.53 -10.33 -4.38
CA ARG A 20 -4.54 -10.90 -5.74
C ARG A 20 -3.16 -11.03 -6.37
N ASN A 21 -2.32 -10.03 -6.18
CA ASN A 21 -1.05 -9.91 -6.91
C ASN A 21 0.16 -10.39 -6.09
N TYR A 22 0.04 -10.45 -4.76
CA TYR A 22 1.14 -10.77 -3.86
C TYR A 22 0.74 -11.87 -2.88
N SER A 23 1.53 -12.94 -2.87
CA SER A 23 1.41 -14.02 -1.90
C SER A 23 2.26 -13.76 -0.64
N LYS A 24 1.94 -14.47 0.44
CA LYS A 24 2.66 -14.43 1.70
C LYS A 24 4.17 -14.68 1.48
N GLY A 25 5.00 -13.74 1.90
CA GLY A 25 6.47 -13.78 1.73
C GLY A 25 6.99 -13.00 0.51
N LEU A 26 6.11 -12.55 -0.39
CA LEU A 26 6.49 -11.57 -1.40
C LEU A 26 6.56 -10.17 -0.80
N THR A 27 7.50 -9.39 -1.33
CA THR A 27 7.76 -8.03 -0.89
C THR A 27 7.30 -7.05 -1.96
N PHE A 28 6.55 -6.03 -1.56
CA PHE A 28 6.05 -4.98 -2.45
C PHE A 28 6.25 -3.58 -1.86
N THR A 29 6.15 -2.57 -2.73
CA THR A 29 6.10 -1.15 -2.35
C THR A 29 4.70 -0.62 -2.57
N LEU A 30 4.15 0.14 -1.61
CA LEU A 30 2.79 0.71 -1.75
C LEU A 30 2.62 1.55 -3.02
N ASN A 31 3.65 2.30 -3.43
CA ASN A 31 3.60 3.13 -4.64
C ASN A 31 3.61 2.32 -5.96
N GLU A 32 3.94 1.02 -5.92
CA GLU A 32 3.84 0.13 -7.09
C GLU A 32 2.37 -0.31 -7.35
N LEU A 33 1.46 -0.07 -6.40
CA LEU A 33 0.05 -0.47 -6.52
C LEU A 33 -0.76 0.56 -7.30
N SER A 34 -1.54 0.08 -8.26
CA SER A 34 -2.37 0.92 -9.11
C SER A 34 -3.43 1.66 -8.28
N ALA A 35 -4.00 1.00 -7.27
CA ALA A 35 -4.99 1.61 -6.37
C ALA A 35 -4.41 2.75 -5.52
N VAL A 36 -3.09 2.79 -5.28
CA VAL A 36 -2.43 3.88 -4.54
C VAL A 36 -2.16 5.08 -5.46
N GLN A 37 -1.71 4.84 -6.70
CA GLN A 37 -1.40 5.90 -7.66
C GLN A 37 -2.62 6.76 -8.00
N VAL A 38 -3.82 6.17 -8.05
CA VAL A 38 -5.08 6.90 -8.34
C VAL A 38 -5.41 7.99 -7.30
N VAL A 39 -4.84 7.92 -6.10
CA VAL A 39 -5.14 8.83 -5.00
C VAL A 39 -3.92 9.59 -4.47
N GLU A 40 -2.77 9.53 -5.14
CA GLU A 40 -1.52 10.11 -4.67
C GLU A 40 -1.56 11.65 -4.56
N ASP A 41 -2.30 12.31 -5.45
CA ASP A 41 -2.48 13.76 -5.47
C ASP A 41 -3.59 14.26 -4.53
N MET A 42 -4.17 13.39 -3.69
CA MET A 42 -5.28 13.77 -2.81
C MET A 42 -4.79 14.41 -1.51
N SER A 43 -5.52 15.40 -1.01
CA SER A 43 -5.12 16.17 0.18
C SER A 43 -5.00 15.33 1.46
N ASN A 44 -5.76 14.23 1.55
CA ASN A 44 -5.74 13.29 2.68
C ASN A 44 -4.96 12.00 2.38
N PHE A 45 -4.05 12.02 1.39
CA PHE A 45 -3.25 10.85 1.00
C PHE A 45 -2.42 10.28 2.16
N SER A 46 -1.85 11.13 3.02
CA SER A 46 -1.09 10.68 4.20
C SER A 46 -1.94 9.85 5.17
N THR A 47 -3.18 10.28 5.42
CA THR A 47 -4.14 9.52 6.25
C THR A 47 -4.46 8.17 5.62
N PHE A 48 -4.71 8.16 4.30
CA PHE A 48 -4.95 6.93 3.54
C PHE A 48 -3.76 5.95 3.62
N LEU A 49 -2.53 6.43 3.45
CA LEU A 49 -1.33 5.59 3.56
C LEU A 49 -1.21 4.95 4.95
N ASN A 50 -1.46 5.73 6.02
CA ASN A 50 -1.42 5.20 7.37
C ASN A 50 -2.47 4.10 7.60
N MET A 51 -3.68 4.26 7.05
CA MET A 51 -4.73 3.24 7.11
C MET A 51 -4.34 1.97 6.34
N CYS A 52 -3.76 2.11 5.14
CA CYS A 52 -3.26 0.96 4.38
C CYS A 52 -2.22 0.17 5.19
N ARG A 53 -1.22 0.86 5.76
CA ARG A 53 -0.18 0.24 6.58
C ARG A 53 -0.74 -0.54 7.77
N SER A 54 -1.74 0.03 8.45
CA SER A 54 -2.42 -0.62 9.57
C SER A 54 -3.13 -1.90 9.13
N GLN A 55 -3.91 -1.86 8.04
CA GLN A 55 -4.64 -3.01 7.53
C GLN A 55 -3.71 -4.13 7.04
N ILE A 56 -2.64 -3.80 6.31
CA ILE A 56 -1.64 -4.77 5.84
C ILE A 56 -0.99 -5.49 7.03
N SER A 57 -0.60 -4.73 8.06
CA SER A 57 0.01 -5.30 9.27
C SER A 57 -0.93 -6.23 10.03
N ASN A 58 -2.21 -5.84 10.16
CA ASN A 58 -3.21 -6.64 10.87
C ASN A 58 -3.55 -7.94 10.14
N ARG A 59 -3.70 -7.89 8.82
CA ARG A 59 -4.09 -9.05 8.00
C ARG A 59 -2.91 -9.98 7.69
N ARG A 60 -1.66 -9.55 7.89
CA ARG A 60 -0.44 -10.32 7.54
C ARG A 60 -0.46 -10.85 6.09
N VAL A 61 -1.07 -10.08 5.17
CA VAL A 61 -1.29 -10.49 3.77
C VAL A 61 0.06 -10.71 3.06
N ALA A 62 0.95 -9.74 3.18
CA ALA A 62 2.26 -9.74 2.55
C ALA A 62 3.22 -8.82 3.32
N SER A 63 4.52 -9.01 3.11
CA SER A 63 5.54 -8.12 3.66
C SER A 63 5.70 -6.92 2.74
N TYR A 64 5.79 -5.72 3.29
CA TYR A 64 6.00 -4.50 2.50
C TYR A 64 7.18 -3.70 3.02
N VAL A 65 7.86 -2.99 2.13
CA VAL A 65 9.02 -2.17 2.49
C VAL A 65 8.56 -0.75 2.77
N THR A 66 8.81 -0.26 3.98
CA THR A 66 8.68 1.15 4.35
C THR A 66 9.99 1.90 4.11
N GLY A 67 10.23 2.33 2.87
CA GLY A 67 11.35 3.21 2.60
C GLY A 67 11.36 3.71 1.17
N SER A 68 11.81 4.96 0.96
CA SER A 68 12.07 5.58 -0.35
C SER A 68 13.21 4.89 -1.14
N GLY A 69 13.46 3.61 -0.88
CA GLY A 69 14.58 2.87 -1.43
C GLY A 69 14.13 1.92 -2.50
N ILE A 70 14.42 2.30 -3.74
CA ILE A 70 14.65 1.41 -4.90
C ILE A 70 15.59 0.21 -4.56
N ASN A 71 16.21 0.20 -3.38
CA ASN A 71 17.20 -0.78 -2.93
C ASN A 71 16.73 -1.87 -1.96
N ALA A 72 15.45 -1.98 -1.57
CA ALA A 72 15.06 -3.10 -0.70
C ALA A 72 15.04 -4.47 -1.42
N LYS A 73 14.93 -4.49 -2.75
CA LYS A 73 15.05 -5.71 -3.56
C LYS A 73 16.47 -6.32 -3.54
N PHE A 74 17.47 -5.64 -2.95
CA PHE A 74 18.87 -6.10 -2.88
C PHE A 74 19.34 -6.58 -1.51
N ARG A 75 18.50 -6.55 -0.46
CA ARG A 75 18.93 -7.04 0.86
C ARG A 75 18.76 -8.57 0.95
N LYS A 76 19.66 -9.30 0.28
CA LYS A 76 19.96 -10.70 0.64
C LYS A 76 20.63 -10.69 2.01
N ASN A 77 20.09 -11.46 2.95
CA ASN A 77 20.85 -11.99 4.07
C ASN A 77 20.75 -13.52 4.00
#